data_AF-A0A7S3VF53-F1
#
_entry.id   AF-A0A7S3VF53-F1
#
_cell.length_a   1.000
_cell.length_b   1.000
_cell.length_c   1.000
_cell.angle_alpha   90.00
_cell.angle_beta   90.00
_cell.angle_gamma   90.00
#
_symmetry.space_group_name_H-M   'P 1'
#
loop_
_entity.id
_entity.type
_entity.pdbx_description
1 polymer ?
#
loop_
_entity_poly.entity_id
_entity_poly.type
_entity_poly.pdbx_seq_one_letter_code
_entity_poly.pdbx_strand_id
1 'polypeptide(L)'
;MNKQVKRKDEESMDRTKAMIMKGASKLDLSEVKRYDIAQIHDPFAKPSTRAKTSRPCSVESDQDVWVEKLLSNKKTGQLHSFFESKKTGRRVEDEPPTGASRVVYLRNSYVVRKTEQASPSASKTPNNRGSRGMNYTKKKRWI
;
A
#
# COMPACT_ATOMS: atom_id res chain seq x y z
N MET A 1 -48.81 -22.18 -21.71
CA MET A 1 -47.50 -22.11 -22.40
C MET A 1 -46.86 -20.77 -22.05
N ASN A 2 -45.97 -20.74 -21.06
CA ASN A 2 -45.39 -19.50 -20.55
C ASN A 2 -44.08 -19.18 -21.29
N LYS A 3 -44.11 -18.13 -22.11
CA LYS A 3 -42.91 -17.55 -22.75
C LYS A 3 -42.15 -16.72 -21.71
N GLN A 4 -40.97 -17.19 -21.30
CA GLN A 4 -40.04 -16.39 -20.52
C GLN A 4 -39.29 -15.40 -21.43
N VAL A 5 -39.35 -14.12 -21.07
CA VAL A 5 -38.64 -13.00 -21.69
C VAL A 5 -37.20 -12.97 -21.16
N LYS A 6 -36.22 -13.22 -22.04
CA LYS A 6 -34.80 -13.05 -21.73
C LYS A 6 -34.45 -11.56 -21.71
N ARG A 7 -34.05 -11.04 -20.55
CA ARG A 7 -33.37 -9.74 -20.43
C ARG A 7 -31.92 -9.92 -20.87
N LYS A 8 -31.61 -9.43 -22.08
CA LYS A 8 -30.28 -8.90 -22.42
C LYS A 8 -30.27 -7.48 -21.85
N ASP A 9 -29.19 -7.06 -21.19
CA ASP A 9 -28.72 -5.67 -21.04
C ASP A 9 -27.72 -5.59 -19.86
N GLU A 10 -26.49 -6.08 -20.05
CA GLU A 10 -25.35 -5.78 -19.16
C GLU A 10 -24.04 -5.76 -19.96
N GLU A 11 -23.99 -4.99 -21.04
CA GLU A 11 -22.75 -4.87 -21.82
C GLU A 11 -22.59 -3.47 -22.39
N SER A 12 -22.26 -2.48 -21.55
CA SER A 12 -21.68 -1.20 -22.04
C SER A 12 -21.23 -0.29 -20.90
N MET A 13 -20.12 -0.62 -20.23
CA MET A 13 -19.28 0.40 -19.57
C MET A 13 -17.89 -0.16 -19.29
N ASP A 14 -16.98 -0.23 -20.29
CA ASP A 14 -15.54 -0.45 -19.98
C ASP A 14 -14.56 -0.13 -21.13
N ARG A 15 -14.86 0.83 -22.01
CA ARG A 15 -13.95 1.17 -23.14
C ARG A 15 -13.35 2.57 -23.14
N THR A 16 -13.63 3.43 -22.15
CA THR A 16 -13.24 4.86 -22.22
C THR A 16 -12.28 5.34 -21.13
N LYS A 17 -11.50 4.46 -20.49
CA LYS A 17 -10.46 4.91 -19.53
C LYS A 17 -9.09 4.24 -19.63
N ALA A 18 -8.77 3.62 -20.76
CA ALA A 18 -7.41 3.23 -21.10
C ALA A 18 -6.62 4.44 -21.65
N MET A 19 -6.40 5.47 -20.82
CA MET A 19 -5.27 6.37 -21.03
C MET A 19 -4.00 5.58 -20.71
N ILE A 20 -3.51 4.88 -21.73
CA ILE A 20 -2.26 4.12 -21.72
C ILE A 20 -1.12 5.13 -21.57
N MET A 21 -0.70 5.35 -20.32
CA MET A 21 0.55 6.02 -19.99
C MET A 21 1.71 5.16 -20.51
N LYS A 22 2.22 5.49 -21.71
CA LYS A 22 3.42 4.88 -22.28
C LYS A 22 4.60 5.16 -21.32
N GLY A 23 5.08 4.13 -20.62
CA GLY A 23 6.30 4.18 -19.81
C GLY A 23 6.19 3.77 -18.33
N ALA A 24 4.97 3.50 -17.82
CA ALA A 24 4.72 3.05 -16.43
C ALA A 24 4.03 1.66 -16.35
N SER A 25 4.11 0.85 -17.40
CA SER A 25 3.17 -0.24 -17.70
C SER A 25 3.39 -1.57 -16.94
N LYS A 26 3.81 -1.54 -15.67
CA LYS A 26 3.88 -2.77 -14.85
C LYS A 26 3.26 -2.66 -13.46
N LEU A 27 2.60 -1.55 -13.15
CA LEU A 27 1.84 -1.43 -11.91
C LEU A 27 0.36 -1.63 -12.22
N ASP A 28 -0.25 -2.56 -11.48
CA ASP A 28 -1.70 -2.76 -11.52
C ASP A 28 -2.41 -1.50 -10.97
N LEU A 29 -3.64 -1.22 -11.41
CA LEU A 29 -4.42 -0.05 -10.95
C LEU A 29 -4.61 -0.06 -9.43
N SER A 30 -4.66 -1.25 -8.82
CA SER A 30 -4.72 -1.43 -7.37
C SER A 30 -3.41 -1.05 -6.65
N GLU A 31 -2.28 -1.16 -7.35
CA GLU A 31 -0.94 -0.86 -6.86
C GLU A 31 -0.62 0.65 -6.97
N VAL A 32 -1.08 1.32 -8.01
CA VAL A 32 -0.86 2.77 -8.23
C VAL A 32 -1.31 3.62 -7.04
N LYS A 33 -2.40 3.24 -6.34
CA LYS A 33 -2.89 3.96 -5.15
C LYS A 33 -1.96 3.88 -3.93
N ARG A 34 -1.00 2.96 -3.93
CA ARG A 34 -0.10 2.69 -2.78
C ARG A 34 1.21 3.46 -2.86
N TYR A 35 1.61 3.88 -4.06
CA TYR A 35 2.86 4.57 -4.30
C TYR A 35 2.62 6.07 -4.48
N ASP A 36 3.58 6.88 -4.05
CA ASP A 36 3.54 8.33 -4.29
C ASP A 36 4.11 8.64 -5.67
N ILE A 37 3.30 8.42 -6.72
CA ILE A 37 3.66 8.76 -8.11
C ILE A 37 3.16 10.16 -8.45
N ALA A 38 3.29 11.11 -7.52
CA ALA A 38 3.02 12.51 -7.83
C ALA A 38 4.06 12.93 -8.88
N GLN A 39 3.59 13.29 -10.07
CA GLN A 39 4.43 13.94 -11.07
C GLN A 39 4.75 15.34 -10.52
N ILE A 40 5.83 15.46 -9.75
CA ILE A 40 6.25 16.72 -9.15
C ILE A 40 6.66 17.64 -10.30
N HIS A 41 5.79 18.61 -10.60
CA HIS A 41 6.08 19.66 -11.56
C HIS A 41 6.80 20.79 -10.83
N ASP A 42 8.13 20.74 -10.81
CA ASP A 42 8.95 21.80 -10.26
C ASP A 42 8.89 23.04 -11.18
N PRO A 43 8.38 24.20 -10.72
CA PRO A 43 8.27 25.40 -11.56
C PRO A 43 9.63 26.02 -11.91
N PHE A 44 10.70 25.68 -11.18
CA PHE A 44 12.06 26.15 -11.43
C PHE A 44 12.88 25.16 -12.25
N ALA A 45 12.44 23.90 -12.36
CA ALA A 45 13.08 22.91 -13.20
C ALA A 45 12.89 23.29 -14.67
N LYS A 46 13.98 23.74 -15.31
CA LYS A 46 14.00 23.93 -16.75
C LYS A 46 13.70 22.57 -17.41
N PRO A 47 12.67 22.46 -18.27
CA PRO A 47 12.43 21.24 -19.01
C PRO A 47 13.71 20.93 -19.80
N SER A 48 14.18 19.68 -19.73
CA SER A 48 15.42 19.33 -20.41
C SER A 48 15.31 19.69 -21.88
N THR A 49 16.27 20.47 -22.37
CA THR A 49 16.39 20.81 -23.78
C THR A 49 16.53 19.50 -24.51
N ARG A 50 15.43 19.03 -25.15
CA ARG A 50 15.46 17.82 -25.96
C ARG A 50 16.49 18.05 -27.06
N ALA A 51 17.70 17.54 -26.86
CA ALA A 51 18.69 17.46 -27.92
C ALA A 51 18.01 16.70 -29.06
N LYS A 52 17.96 17.31 -30.24
CA LYS A 52 17.62 16.61 -31.48
C LYS A 52 18.78 15.67 -31.82
N THR A 53 18.97 14.63 -31.03
CA THR A 53 19.98 13.62 -31.29
C THR A 53 19.45 12.72 -32.39
N SER A 54 20.14 12.77 -33.54
CA SER A 54 20.06 11.76 -34.57
C SER A 54 20.47 10.42 -33.95
N ARG A 55 19.51 9.49 -33.92
CA ARG A 55 19.58 8.12 -33.40
C ARG A 55 19.44 8.01 -31.87
N PRO A 56 18.42 7.27 -31.38
CA PRO A 56 18.36 6.90 -29.97
C PRO A 56 19.49 5.92 -29.69
N CYS A 57 20.59 6.41 -29.11
CA CYS A 57 21.49 5.54 -28.38
C CYS A 57 20.72 5.12 -27.13
N SER A 58 19.98 4.01 -27.26
CA SER A 58 19.35 3.31 -26.16
C SER A 58 20.50 2.78 -25.30
N VAL A 59 20.98 3.60 -24.37
CA VAL A 59 21.71 3.08 -23.23
C VAL A 59 20.69 2.23 -22.50
N GLU A 60 20.71 0.93 -22.76
CA GLU A 60 19.97 -0.09 -22.03
C GLU A 60 20.55 -0.17 -20.63
N SER A 61 20.44 0.91 -19.85
CA SER A 61 20.52 0.81 -18.41
C SER A 61 19.47 -0.21 -18.03
N ASP A 62 19.85 -1.27 -17.32
CA ASP A 62 18.94 -2.28 -16.82
C ASP A 62 17.75 -1.55 -16.19
N GLN A 63 16.61 -1.56 -16.88
CA GLN A 63 15.40 -0.82 -16.50
C GLN A 63 14.72 -1.51 -15.31
N ASP A 64 15.51 -2.04 -14.40
CA ASP A 64 15.05 -2.69 -13.21
C ASP A 64 14.50 -1.66 -12.24
N VAL A 65 13.32 -1.97 -11.73
CA VAL A 65 12.57 -1.10 -10.83
C VAL A 65 12.50 -1.81 -9.50
N TRP A 66 13.03 -1.17 -8.48
CA TRP A 66 12.97 -1.66 -7.10
C TRP A 66 11.77 -1.04 -6.41
N VAL A 67 10.95 -1.88 -5.79
CA VAL A 67 9.69 -1.45 -5.18
C VAL A 67 9.73 -1.79 -3.70
N GLU A 68 9.54 -0.78 -2.87
CA GLU A 68 9.41 -0.95 -1.43
C GLU A 68 8.10 -1.66 -1.08
N LYS A 69 8.19 -2.62 -0.15
CA LYS A 69 7.07 -3.40 0.37
C LYS A 69 7.19 -3.53 1.89
N LEU A 70 6.05 -3.68 2.56
CA LEU A 70 5.99 -3.99 3.99
C LEU A 70 5.67 -5.47 4.19
N LEU A 71 6.49 -6.15 5.00
CA LEU A 71 6.24 -7.49 5.50
C LEU A 71 5.88 -7.41 6.98
N SER A 72 4.76 -8.04 7.36
CA SER A 72 4.44 -8.22 8.78
C SER A 72 4.97 -9.56 9.26
N ASN A 73 5.75 -9.53 10.33
CA ASN A 73 6.18 -10.75 11.02
C ASN A 73 4.98 -11.34 11.78
N LYS A 74 4.57 -12.55 11.39
CA LYS A 74 3.42 -13.24 11.99
C LYS A 74 3.57 -13.51 13.49
N LYS A 75 4.80 -13.64 13.99
CA LYS A 75 5.08 -13.95 15.40
C LYS A 75 5.11 -12.69 16.27
N THR A 76 5.80 -11.65 15.80
CA THR A 76 6.04 -10.43 16.60
C THR A 76 5.05 -9.31 16.30
N GLY A 77 4.32 -9.38 15.17
CA GLY A 77 3.48 -8.30 14.67
C GLY A 77 4.27 -7.11 14.10
N GLN A 78 5.60 -7.10 14.23
CA GLN A 78 6.44 -6.00 13.74
C GLN A 78 6.40 -5.95 12.21
N LEU A 79 6.32 -4.74 11.68
CA LEU A 79 6.42 -4.46 10.25
C LEU A 79 7.87 -4.13 9.90
N HIS A 80 8.36 -4.77 8.85
CA HIS A 80 9.65 -4.47 8.25
C HIS A 80 9.46 -4.06 6.79
N SER A 81 10.17 -3.02 6.36
CA SER A 81 10.26 -2.62 4.96
C SER A 81 11.37 -3.39 4.25
N PHE A 82 11.11 -3.78 3.00
CA PHE A 82 12.11 -4.39 2.12
C PHE A 82 11.88 -3.92 0.68
N PHE A 83 12.91 -3.96 -0.13
CA PHE A 83 12.85 -3.63 -1.56
C PHE A 83 12.87 -4.90 -2.40
N GLU A 84 12.00 -4.95 -3.40
CA GLU A 84 11.93 -6.08 -4.35
C GLU A 84 12.16 -5.60 -5.78
N SER A 85 13.13 -6.23 -6.46
CA SER A 85 13.39 -6.04 -7.89
C SER A 85 12.22 -6.58 -8.72
N LYS A 86 11.63 -5.74 -9.56
CA LYS A 86 10.54 -6.17 -10.47
C LYS A 86 11.06 -7.00 -11.65
N LYS A 87 12.36 -6.92 -11.98
CA LYS A 87 12.98 -7.75 -13.04
C LYS A 87 13.36 -9.14 -12.52
N THR A 88 14.03 -9.20 -11.36
CA THR A 88 14.64 -10.43 -10.85
C THR A 88 13.88 -11.08 -9.69
N GLY A 89 12.99 -10.36 -9.03
CA GLY A 89 12.32 -10.81 -7.80
C GLY A 89 13.23 -10.85 -6.57
N ARG A 90 14.51 -10.42 -6.69
CA ARG A 90 15.43 -10.32 -5.56
C ARG A 90 14.90 -9.35 -4.51
N ARG A 91 15.10 -9.69 -3.25
CA ARG A 91 14.70 -8.89 -2.09
C ARG A 91 15.92 -8.42 -1.33
N VAL A 92 15.91 -7.16 -0.92
CA VAL A 92 16.94 -6.53 -0.08
C VAL A 92 16.24 -5.83 1.07
N GLU A 93 16.73 -6.01 2.28
CA GLU A 93 16.18 -5.38 3.49
C GLU A 93 16.77 -3.98 3.69
N ASP A 94 15.99 -3.11 4.35
CA ASP A 94 16.34 -1.76 4.78
C ASP A 94 16.65 -0.72 3.69
N GLU A 95 17.55 -1.02 2.73
CA GLU A 95 18.00 -0.07 1.71
C GLU A 95 17.92 -0.67 0.29
N PRO A 96 17.58 0.15 -0.73
CA PRO A 96 17.67 -0.28 -2.12
C PRO A 96 19.15 -0.48 -2.51
N PRO A 97 19.46 -1.41 -3.43
CA PRO A 97 20.84 -1.65 -3.83
C PRO A 97 21.46 -0.44 -4.54
N THR A 98 22.73 -0.20 -4.26
CA THR A 98 23.53 0.84 -4.91
C THR A 98 23.57 0.60 -6.41
N GLY A 99 23.03 1.55 -7.19
CA GLY A 99 22.91 1.43 -8.64
C GLY A 99 21.53 1.00 -9.16
N ALA A 100 20.51 0.94 -8.30
CA ALA A 100 19.14 0.81 -8.75
C ALA A 100 18.75 1.99 -9.67
N SER A 101 18.44 1.69 -10.94
CA SER A 101 18.04 2.70 -11.93
C SER A 101 16.79 3.48 -11.51
N ARG A 102 15.82 2.78 -10.90
CA ARG A 102 14.57 3.37 -10.39
C ARG A 102 14.15 2.68 -9.10
N VAL A 103 13.82 3.49 -8.09
CA VAL A 103 13.30 3.04 -6.81
C VAL A 103 11.92 3.67 -6.58
N VAL A 104 10.96 2.86 -6.16
CA VAL A 104 9.59 3.29 -5.85
C VAL A 104 9.33 3.03 -4.38
N TYR A 105 9.19 4.11 -3.61
CA TYR A 105 8.90 4.08 -2.19
C TYR A 105 7.40 3.99 -1.91
N LEU A 106 7.05 3.41 -0.77
CA LEU A 106 5.69 3.41 -0.27
C LEU A 106 5.29 4.80 0.21
N ARG A 107 4.00 5.13 0.05
CA ARG A 107 3.47 6.40 0.53
C ARG A 107 3.42 6.42 2.05
N ASN A 108 3.87 7.51 2.69
CA ASN A 108 3.88 7.63 4.15
C ASN A 108 2.51 7.35 4.79
N SER A 109 1.42 7.82 4.18
CA SER A 109 0.05 7.57 4.67
C SER A 109 -0.38 6.09 4.60
N TYR A 110 0.23 5.30 3.71
CA TYR A 110 0.03 3.86 3.67
C TYR A 110 0.82 3.17 4.78
N VAL A 111 2.08 3.58 5.00
CA VAL A 111 2.94 3.06 6.06
C VAL A 111 2.31 3.31 7.44
N VAL A 112 1.89 4.55 7.74
CA VAL A 112 1.25 4.91 9.01
C VAL A 112 0.02 4.04 9.29
N ARG A 113 -0.91 3.92 8.32
CA ARG A 113 -2.11 3.09 8.48
C ARG A 113 -1.78 1.62 8.73
N LYS A 114 -0.75 1.08 8.08
CA LYS A 114 -0.34 -0.30 8.29
C LYS A 114 0.28 -0.48 9.67
N THR A 115 1.09 0.46 10.13
CA THR A 115 1.66 0.46 11.47
C THR A 115 0.60 0.53 12.55
N GLU A 116 -0.41 1.41 12.41
CA GLU A 116 -1.55 1.51 13.33
C GLU A 116 -2.36 0.20 13.40
N GLN A 117 -2.58 -0.46 12.26
CA GLN A 117 -3.24 -1.78 12.23
C GLN A 117 -2.40 -2.88 12.86
N ALA A 118 -1.07 -2.79 12.77
CA ALA A 118 -0.14 -3.80 13.25
C ALA A 118 0.13 -3.70 14.75
N SER A 119 -0.04 -2.53 15.37
CA SER A 119 -0.05 -2.39 16.83
C SER A 119 -1.38 -2.94 17.37
N PRO A 120 -1.43 -4.14 17.97
CA PRO A 120 -2.64 -4.57 18.64
C PRO A 120 -2.84 -3.62 19.82
N SER A 121 -3.87 -2.78 19.74
CA SER A 121 -4.42 -1.96 20.81
C SER A 121 -4.01 -2.42 22.21
N ALA A 122 -2.89 -1.88 22.71
CA ALA A 122 -2.46 -2.04 24.10
C ALA A 122 -3.40 -1.26 25.05
N SER A 123 -4.39 -0.56 24.52
CA SER A 123 -5.51 -0.01 25.28
C SER A 123 -6.55 -1.10 25.60
N LYS A 124 -6.16 -2.14 26.32
CA LYS A 124 -7.05 -2.66 27.35
C LYS A 124 -7.04 -1.61 28.47
N THR A 125 -7.81 -0.53 28.31
CA THR A 125 -8.31 0.16 29.49
C THR A 125 -9.00 -0.92 30.32
N PRO A 126 -8.55 -1.22 31.55
CA PRO A 126 -9.29 -2.13 32.40
C PRO A 126 -10.67 -1.52 32.54
N ASN A 127 -11.69 -2.21 32.02
CA ASN A 127 -13.07 -1.91 32.34
C ASN A 127 -13.17 -2.08 33.86
N ASN A 128 -13.04 -0.96 34.58
CA ASN A 128 -13.33 -0.84 35.99
C ASN A 128 -14.85 -0.94 36.14
N ARG A 129 -15.40 -2.11 35.81
CA ARG A 129 -16.80 -2.46 36.03
C ARG A 129 -16.87 -2.81 37.51
N GLY A 130 -17.21 -1.79 38.27
CA GLY A 130 -17.09 -1.72 39.71
C GLY A 130 -17.47 -3.01 40.44
N SER A 131 -16.61 -3.37 41.37
CA SER A 131 -16.93 -4.21 42.51
C SER A 131 -18.19 -3.67 43.17
N ARG A 132 -19.35 -4.25 42.82
CA ARG A 132 -20.59 -4.06 43.57
C ARG A 132 -20.32 -4.55 44.98
N GLY A 133 -20.22 -3.61 45.91
CA GLY A 133 -20.06 -3.86 47.34
C GLY A 133 -21.12 -4.86 47.82
N MET A 134 -20.65 -5.99 48.32
CA MET A 134 -21.46 -7.00 48.97
C MET A 134 -21.80 -6.49 50.38
N ASN A 135 -22.99 -5.93 50.57
CA ASN A 135 -23.47 -5.51 51.89
C ASN A 135 -23.85 -6.74 52.71
N TYR A 136 -23.00 -7.15 53.66
CA TYR A 136 -23.35 -8.16 54.65
C TYR A 136 -24.22 -7.51 55.73
N THR A 137 -25.51 -7.84 55.77
CA THR A 137 -26.39 -7.52 56.89
C THR A 137 -26.13 -8.53 58.02
N LYS A 138 -25.46 -8.07 59.08
CA LYS A 138 -25.34 -8.80 60.36
C LYS A 138 -26.75 -9.01 60.93
N LYS A 139 -27.30 -10.23 60.84
CA LYS A 139 -28.46 -10.64 61.62
C LYS A 139 -28.08 -10.73 63.10
N LYS A 140 -28.77 -9.93 63.91
CA LYS A 140 -28.67 -9.87 65.37
C LYS A 140 -29.05 -11.21 66.00
N ARG A 141 -28.22 -11.61 66.95
CA ARG A 141 -28.47 -12.56 68.04
C ARG A 141 -29.78 -12.22 68.76
N TRP A 142 -30.58 -13.23 69.04
CA TRP A 142 -31.50 -13.25 70.17
C TRP A 142 -31.21 -14.50 71.01
N ILE A 143 -31.54 -14.35 72.28
CA ILE A 143 -31.08 -15.02 73.50
C ILE A 143 -31.38 -16.53 73.51
#